data_AF-A0AB35IH83-F1
#
_entry.id   AF-A0AB35IH83-F1
#
_cell.length_a   1.000
_cell.length_b   1.000
_cell.length_c   1.000
_cell.angle_alpha   90.00
_cell.angle_beta   90.00
_cell.angle_gamma   90.00
#
_symmetry.space_group_name_H-M   'P 1'
#
loop_
_entity.id
_entity.type
_entity.pdbx_description
1 polymer ?
#
loop_
_entity_poly.entity_id
_entity_poly.type
_entity_poly.pdbx_seq_one_letter_code
_entity_poly.pdbx_strand_id
1 'polypeptide(L)'
;MKIIFHVDELTKWQLCLGNVTNMSNYYQVQNIDYQIEVLANSEAVIAYQLDYDHEIAKIFTALSKKHVTFTACNNALAANHLTAADIYQFITIVPAGVVELAQKQTEGFAYIKP
;
A
#
# COMPACT_ATOMS: atom_id res chain seq x y z
N MET A 1 5.57 2.84 15.85
CA MET A 1 6.39 2.32 14.75
C MET A 1 5.85 2.82 13.41
N LYS A 2 6.70 3.38 12.55
CA LYS A 2 6.31 3.89 11.24
C LYS A 2 6.97 3.03 10.17
N ILE A 3 6.19 2.51 9.22
CA ILE A 3 6.68 1.57 8.21
C ILE A 3 6.05 1.94 6.87
N ILE A 4 6.86 1.96 5.82
CA ILE A 4 6.40 2.03 4.43
C ILE A 4 6.81 0.76 3.69
N PHE A 5 5.80 0.06 3.17
CA PHE A 5 5.97 -1.04 2.24
C PHE A 5 5.97 -0.51 0.81
N HIS A 6 6.88 -1.01 -0.01
CA HIS A 6 6.95 -0.73 -1.43
C HIS A 6 6.64 -2.01 -2.21
N VAL A 7 5.65 -1.94 -3.09
CA VAL A 7 5.32 -2.99 -4.05
C VAL A 7 5.28 -2.40 -5.46
N ASP A 8 6.06 -3.00 -6.37
CA ASP A 8 6.17 -2.57 -7.76
C ASP A 8 5.91 -3.67 -8.78
N GLU A 9 5.58 -4.87 -8.33
CA GLU A 9 5.24 -6.03 -9.17
C GLU A 9 3.89 -6.61 -8.76
N LEU A 10 3.06 -7.02 -9.73
CA LEU A 10 1.74 -7.59 -9.43
C LEU A 10 1.82 -8.90 -8.65
N THR A 11 2.82 -9.72 -8.96
CA THR A 11 3.02 -11.03 -8.33
C THR A 11 3.41 -10.96 -6.85
N LYS A 12 3.81 -9.77 -6.36
CA LYS A 12 4.28 -9.55 -4.99
C LYS A 12 3.16 -9.17 -4.01
N TRP A 13 1.94 -8.91 -4.49
CA TRP A 13 0.84 -8.47 -3.63
C TRP A 13 0.50 -9.44 -2.51
N GLN A 14 0.43 -10.74 -2.81
CA GLN A 14 0.11 -11.74 -1.79
C GLN A 14 1.14 -11.75 -0.66
N LEU A 15 2.43 -11.68 -1.01
CA LEU A 15 3.52 -11.63 -0.02
C LEU A 15 3.47 -10.32 0.77
N CYS A 16 3.30 -9.18 0.09
CA CYS A 16 3.20 -7.87 0.72
C CYS A 16 2.05 -7.82 1.74
N LEU A 17 0.85 -8.25 1.35
CA LEU A 17 -0.32 -8.25 2.23
C LEU A 17 -0.19 -9.23 3.39
N GLY A 18 0.44 -10.38 3.16
CA GLY A 18 0.79 -11.31 4.24
C GLY A 18 1.72 -10.66 5.27
N ASN A 19 2.77 -9.96 4.81
CA ASN A 19 3.71 -9.27 5.69
C ASN A 19 3.06 -8.11 6.46
N VAL A 20 2.24 -7.29 5.79
CA VAL A 20 1.49 -6.20 6.43
C VAL A 20 0.53 -6.76 7.48
N THR A 21 -0.18 -7.84 7.17
CA THR A 21 -1.11 -8.49 8.11
C THR A 21 -0.38 -9.02 9.34
N ASN A 22 0.73 -9.73 9.14
CA ASN A 22 1.54 -10.26 10.24
C ASN A 22 2.08 -9.15 11.15
N MET A 23 2.59 -8.08 10.55
CA MET A 23 3.14 -6.93 11.27
C MET A 23 2.06 -6.17 12.05
N SER A 24 0.93 -5.86 11.41
CA SER A 24 -0.22 -5.21 12.05
C SER A 24 -0.74 -6.02 13.24
N ASN A 25 -0.93 -7.34 13.05
CA ASN A 25 -1.39 -8.22 14.13
C ASN A 25 -0.37 -8.28 15.29
N TYR A 26 0.92 -8.37 15.00
CA TYR A 26 1.95 -8.36 16.04
C TYR A 26 1.91 -7.07 16.86
N TYR A 27 1.88 -5.90 16.21
CA TYR A 27 1.82 -4.61 16.91
C TYR A 27 0.54 -4.45 17.73
N GLN A 28 -0.60 -4.93 17.22
CA GLN A 28 -1.86 -4.95 17.97
C GLN A 28 -1.75 -5.81 19.24
N VAL A 29 -1.25 -7.04 19.15
CA VAL A 29 -1.11 -7.95 20.30
C VAL A 29 -0.13 -7.40 21.33
N GLN A 30 0.94 -6.73 20.89
CA GLN A 30 1.95 -6.15 21.77
C GLN A 30 1.58 -4.75 22.30
N ASN A 31 0.42 -4.20 21.94
CA ASN A 31 0.01 -2.81 22.24
C ASN A 31 1.08 -1.77 21.82
N ILE A 32 1.69 -1.98 20.66
CA ILE A 32 2.65 -1.05 20.07
C ILE A 32 1.89 -0.14 19.12
N ASP A 33 1.95 1.17 19.33
CA ASP A 33 1.40 2.14 18.37
C ASP A 33 2.12 2.02 17.03
N TYR A 34 1.36 1.99 15.93
CA TYR A 34 1.94 1.86 14.60
C TYR A 34 1.19 2.65 13.53
N GLN A 35 1.92 2.95 12.47
CA GLN A 35 1.42 3.49 11.21
C GLN A 35 2.10 2.71 10.09
N ILE A 36 1.31 2.07 9.23
CA ILE A 36 1.80 1.37 8.05
C ILE A 36 1.27 2.08 6.83
N GLU A 37 2.15 2.40 5.90
CA GLU A 37 1.80 2.82 4.55
C GLU A 37 2.23 1.74 3.56
N VAL A 38 1.39 1.44 2.57
CA VAL A 38 1.69 0.51 1.49
C VAL A 38 1.60 1.29 0.19
N LEU A 39 2.76 1.59 -0.39
CA LEU A 39 2.87 2.30 -1.65
C LEU A 39 2.96 1.32 -2.81
N ALA A 40 1.97 1.38 -3.70
CA ALA A 40 2.00 0.74 -5.00
C ALA A 40 2.62 1.67 -6.05
N ASN A 41 3.60 1.14 -6.78
CA ASN A 41 4.27 1.79 -7.89
C ASN A 41 4.30 0.86 -9.12
N SER A 42 4.69 1.37 -10.30
CA SER A 42 4.76 0.56 -11.54
C SER A 42 3.43 -0.19 -11.81
N GLU A 43 3.47 -1.41 -12.34
CA GLU A 43 2.30 -2.26 -12.61
C GLU A 43 1.50 -2.65 -11.36
N ALA A 44 2.09 -2.57 -10.16
CA ALA A 44 1.39 -2.98 -8.93
C ALA A 44 0.12 -2.17 -8.65
N VAL A 45 0.01 -0.95 -9.18
CA VAL A 45 -1.20 -0.12 -9.06
C VAL A 45 -2.42 -0.75 -9.73
N ILE A 46 -2.25 -1.68 -10.68
CA ILE A 46 -3.37 -2.38 -11.33
C ILE A 46 -4.19 -3.18 -10.30
N ALA A 47 -3.56 -3.68 -9.24
CA ALA A 47 -4.29 -4.43 -8.21
C ALA A 47 -5.33 -3.58 -7.44
N TYR A 48 -5.23 -2.26 -7.52
CA TYR A 48 -6.16 -1.33 -6.88
C TYR A 48 -7.42 -1.05 -7.70
N GLN A 49 -7.49 -1.54 -8.93
CA GLN A 49 -8.65 -1.37 -9.78
C GLN A 49 -9.88 -2.05 -9.17
N LEU A 50 -11.06 -1.44 -9.30
CA LEU A 50 -12.29 -1.87 -8.61
C LEU A 50 -12.69 -3.32 -8.89
N ASP A 51 -12.34 -3.84 -10.06
CA ASP A 51 -12.69 -5.16 -10.60
C ASP A 51 -11.50 -6.12 -10.79
N TYR A 52 -10.32 -5.79 -10.23
CA TYR A 52 -9.11 -6.60 -10.41
C TYR A 52 -9.23 -8.02 -9.79
N ASP A 53 -9.36 -8.09 -8.46
CA ASP A 53 -9.47 -9.34 -7.72
C ASP A 53 -10.25 -9.10 -6.41
N HIS A 54 -11.42 -9.72 -6.29
CA HIS A 54 -12.30 -9.55 -5.14
C HIS A 54 -11.72 -10.08 -3.81
N GLU A 55 -10.87 -11.10 -3.84
CA GLU A 55 -10.24 -11.63 -2.63
C GLU A 55 -9.14 -10.70 -2.14
N ILE A 56 -8.32 -10.15 -3.05
CA ILE A 56 -7.32 -9.13 -2.70
C ILE A 56 -8.03 -7.85 -2.18
N ALA A 57 -9.13 -7.44 -2.81
CA ALA A 57 -9.91 -6.28 -2.39
C ALA A 57 -10.46 -6.38 -0.95
N LYS A 58 -10.88 -7.57 -0.53
CA LYS A 58 -11.29 -7.83 0.86
C LYS A 58 -10.15 -7.59 1.84
N ILE A 59 -8.93 -7.99 1.47
CA ILE A 59 -7.75 -7.80 2.32
C ILE A 59 -7.39 -6.33 2.43
N PHE A 60 -7.38 -5.57 1.32
CA PHE A 60 -7.19 -4.11 1.37
C PHE A 60 -8.20 -3.43 2.29
N THR A 61 -9.48 -3.77 2.14
CA THR A 61 -10.57 -3.20 2.95
C THR A 61 -10.46 -3.58 4.43
N ALA A 62 -9.99 -4.78 4.74
CA ALA A 62 -9.79 -5.21 6.12
C ALA A 62 -8.59 -4.48 6.77
N LEU A 63 -7.49 -4.34 6.03
CA LEU A 63 -6.29 -3.67 6.52
C LEU A 63 -6.47 -2.15 6.63
N SER A 64 -7.23 -1.52 5.73
CA SER A 64 -7.49 -0.07 5.80
C SER A 64 -8.23 0.35 7.08
N LYS A 65 -8.95 -0.59 7.70
CA LYS A 65 -9.59 -0.43 9.02
C LYS A 65 -8.63 -0.58 10.20
N LYS A 66 -7.37 -0.97 9.97
CA LYS A 66 -6.34 -1.27 10.99
C LYS A 66 -5.12 -0.33 10.90
N HIS A 67 -5.33 0.97 10.73
CA HIS A 67 -4.24 1.97 10.61
C HIS A 67 -3.23 1.69 9.47
N VAL A 68 -3.68 0.99 8.43
CA VAL A 68 -2.91 0.81 7.18
C VAL A 68 -3.43 1.77 6.14
N THR A 69 -2.56 2.62 5.61
CA THR A 69 -2.85 3.49 4.47
C THR A 69 -2.34 2.83 3.20
N PHE A 70 -3.20 2.71 2.20
CA PHE A 70 -2.80 2.27 0.86
C PHE A 70 -2.63 3.49 -0.02
N THR A 71 -1.51 3.55 -0.73
CA THR A 71 -1.09 4.71 -1.52
C THR A 71 -0.75 4.28 -2.94
N ALA A 72 -1.22 5.02 -3.95
CA ALA A 72 -0.92 4.79 -5.35
C ALA A 72 -0.09 5.94 -5.93
N CYS A 73 0.98 5.59 -6.65
CA CYS A 73 1.76 6.55 -7.42
C CYS A 73 0.96 7.08 -8.63
N ASN A 74 0.71 8.39 -8.70
CA ASN A 74 -0.05 9.00 -9.80
C ASN A 74 0.60 8.78 -11.17
N ASN A 75 1.94 8.85 -11.25
CA ASN A 75 2.65 8.56 -12.50
C ASN A 75 2.46 7.10 -12.94
N ALA A 76 2.41 6.17 -12.00
CA ALA A 76 2.17 4.77 -12.29
C ALA A 76 0.71 4.51 -12.71
N LEU A 77 -0.26 5.16 -12.07
CA LEU A 77 -1.66 5.12 -12.49
C LEU A 77 -1.79 5.59 -13.94
N ALA A 78 -1.23 6.77 -14.26
CA ALA A 78 -1.25 7.31 -15.62
C ALA A 78 -0.58 6.38 -16.65
N ALA A 79 0.57 5.80 -16.30
CA ALA A 79 1.29 4.85 -17.16
C ALA A 79 0.52 3.54 -17.41
N ASN A 80 -0.37 3.15 -16.50
CA ASN A 80 -1.25 1.98 -16.64
C ASN A 80 -2.68 2.37 -17.06
N HIS A 81 -2.89 3.59 -17.54
CA HIS A 81 -4.18 4.09 -18.02
C HIS A 81 -5.32 4.06 -16.96
N LEU A 82 -4.96 4.24 -15.70
CA LEU A 82 -5.89 4.30 -14.57
C LEU A 82 -6.06 5.73 -14.07
N THR A 83 -7.26 6.05 -13.61
CA THR A 83 -7.62 7.30 -12.95
C THR A 83 -8.11 7.04 -11.53
N ALA A 84 -8.35 8.11 -10.77
CA ALA A 84 -8.93 8.01 -9.44
C ALA A 84 -10.33 7.35 -9.41
N ALA A 85 -11.07 7.40 -10.53
CA ALA A 85 -12.39 6.76 -10.64
C ALA A 85 -12.31 5.24 -10.82
N ASP A 86 -11.15 4.72 -11.27
CA ASP A 86 -10.95 3.31 -11.59
C ASP A 86 -10.48 2.49 -10.37
N ILE A 87 -10.08 3.16 -9.29
CA ILE A 87 -9.52 2.52 -8.09
C ILE A 87 -10.40 2.74 -6.85
N TYR A 88 -10.17 1.96 -5.80
CA TYR A 88 -10.91 2.11 -4.54
C TYR A 88 -10.72 3.49 -3.89
N GLN A 89 -11.81 4.12 -3.47
CA GLN A 89 -11.81 5.48 -2.89
C GLN A 89 -10.97 5.65 -1.61
N PHE A 90 -10.69 4.57 -0.88
CA PHE A 90 -9.85 4.63 0.32
C PHE A 90 -8.34 4.69 0.02
N ILE A 91 -7.95 4.55 -1.26
CA ILE A 91 -6.57 4.63 -1.69
C ILE A 91 -6.18 6.09 -1.87
N THR A 92 -5.10 6.48 -1.21
CA THR A 92 -4.53 7.81 -1.34
C THR A 92 -3.68 7.88 -2.60
N ILE A 93 -3.86 8.90 -3.44
CA ILE A 93 -3.00 9.11 -4.61
C ILE A 93 -1.90 10.10 -4.23
N VAL A 94 -0.64 9.72 -4.42
CA VAL A 94 0.51 10.62 -4.25
C VAL A 94 1.10 11.01 -5.60
N PRO A 95 1.69 12.22 -5.74
CA PRO A 95 2.20 12.70 -7.02
C PRO A 95 3.24 11.77 -7.66
N ALA A 96 4.17 11.25 -6.85
CA ALA A 96 5.22 10.34 -7.31
C ALA A 96 5.63 9.37 -6.20
N GLY A 97 5.55 8.07 -6.47
CA GLY A 97 5.83 7.04 -5.48
C GLY A 97 7.27 7.08 -4.94
N VAL A 98 8.27 7.26 -5.81
CA VAL A 98 9.67 7.37 -5.36
C VAL A 98 9.92 8.55 -4.42
N VAL A 99 9.19 9.65 -4.61
CA VAL A 99 9.27 10.83 -3.74
C VAL A 99 8.62 10.53 -2.40
N GLU A 100 7.45 9.87 -2.39
CA GLU A 100 6.78 9.41 -1.17
C GLU A 100 7.69 8.49 -0.34
N LEU A 101 8.35 7.52 -0.97
CA LEU A 101 9.30 6.63 -0.29
C LEU A 101 10.46 7.40 0.36
N ALA A 102 11.05 8.36 -0.34
CA ALA A 102 12.16 9.15 0.18
C ALA A 102 11.72 10.08 1.32
N GLN A 103 10.55 10.70 1.18
CA GLN A 103 9.99 11.57 2.20
C GLN A 103 9.64 10.78 3.46
N LYS A 104 8.95 9.64 3.33
CA LYS A 104 8.57 8.80 4.48
C LYS A 104 9.79 8.26 5.23
N GLN A 105 10.83 7.84 4.51
CA GLN A 105 12.09 7.46 5.16
C GLN A 105 12.71 8.63 5.96
N THR A 106 12.66 9.85 5.43
CA THR A 106 13.11 11.06 6.15
C THR A 106 12.23 11.37 7.38
N GLU A 107 10.93 11.06 7.33
CA GLU A 107 9.98 11.15 8.44
C GLU A 107 10.13 10.03 9.49
N GLY A 108 11.14 9.16 9.34
CA GLY A 108 11.48 8.08 10.26
C GLY A 108 10.73 6.76 9.99
N PHE A 109 10.17 6.58 8.79
CA PHE A 109 9.57 5.29 8.40
C PHE A 109 10.67 4.29 8.06
N ALA A 110 10.54 3.07 8.57
CA ALA A 110 11.30 1.92 8.07
C ALA A 110 10.79 1.54 6.67
N TYR A 111 11.71 1.26 5.75
CA TYR A 111 11.39 0.84 4.38
C TYR A 111 11.46 -0.68 4.23
N ILE A 112 10.43 -1.29 3.65
CA ILE A 112 10.36 -2.73 3.37
C ILE A 112 9.91 -2.95 1.93
N LYS A 113 10.63 -3.80 1.19
CA LYS A 113 10.28 -4.21 -0.19
C LYS A 113 10.17 -5.74 -0.28
N PRO A 114 8.95 -6.30 -0.30
CA PRO A 114 8.70 -7.74 -0.39
C PRO A 114 9.09 -8.39 -1.74
#